data_AF-A0A3M1ZTL0-F1
#
_entry.id   AF-A0A3M1ZTL0-F1
#
_cell.length_a   1.000
_cell.length_b   1.000
_cell.length_c   1.000
_cell.angle_alpha   90.00
_cell.angle_beta   90.00
_cell.angle_gamma   90.00
#
_symmetry.space_group_name_H-M   'P 1'
#
loop_
_entity.id
_entity.type
_entity.pdbx_description
1 polymer ?
#
loop_
_entity_poly.entity_id
_entity_poly.type
_entity_poly.pdbx_seq_one_letter_code
_entity_poly.pdbx_strand_id
1 'polypeptide(L)'
;MGLTGCEDKQPKQIHWQLQLEADEDPHGAGVDQGDVPDWAARRTGVATLVWLEKATARVKTMEVDTGQQAEMEGFQVRLLGLASGLRVDTSGTFLDDENVDNPAAFVEIRRGGQLVYRGWLYVKFPELFGMDDSGWKIWLKAIRLRHAPSGADNQGTRSSAG
;
A
#
# COMPACT_ATOMS: atom_id res chain seq x y z
N MET A 1 28.02 -55.85 -38.03
CA MET A 1 27.46 -55.75 -36.66
C MET A 1 28.20 -54.63 -35.97
N GLY A 2 27.47 -53.57 -35.59
CA GLY A 2 28.02 -52.28 -35.22
C GLY A 2 28.49 -52.18 -33.77
N LEU A 3 29.33 -51.16 -33.53
CA LEU A 3 29.44 -50.43 -32.28
C LEU A 3 29.67 -48.96 -32.63
N THR A 4 28.58 -48.21 -32.61
CA THR A 4 28.53 -46.74 -32.53
C THR A 4 28.78 -46.30 -31.09
N GLY A 5 29.46 -45.16 -30.91
CA GLY A 5 29.54 -44.39 -29.65
C GLY A 5 30.97 -43.95 -29.35
N CYS A 6 31.32 -42.69 -29.13
CA CYS A 6 30.53 -41.50 -28.83
C CYS A 6 31.13 -40.28 -29.56
N GLU A 7 30.24 -39.50 -30.17
CA GLU A 7 30.47 -38.12 -30.61
C GLU A 7 30.96 -37.23 -29.46
N ASP A 8 31.99 -36.43 -29.75
CA ASP A 8 32.42 -35.31 -28.94
C ASP A 8 31.25 -34.34 -28.73
N LYS A 9 30.76 -34.28 -27.49
CA LYS A 9 29.79 -33.26 -27.08
C LYS A 9 30.47 -31.90 -27.07
N GLN A 10 30.12 -31.07 -28.04
CA GLN A 10 30.42 -29.63 -28.01
C GLN A 10 30.02 -29.04 -26.65
N PRO A 11 30.86 -28.21 -26.02
CA PRO A 11 30.50 -27.53 -24.79
C PRO A 11 29.35 -26.57 -25.08
N LYS A 12 28.17 -26.83 -24.49
CA LYS A 12 27.07 -25.86 -24.46
C LYS A 12 27.60 -24.58 -23.80
N GLN A 13 27.66 -23.49 -24.56
CA GLN A 13 27.84 -22.16 -24.00
C GLN A 13 26.72 -21.90 -23.01
N ILE A 14 27.06 -21.84 -21.73
CA ILE A 14 26.14 -21.40 -20.68
C ILE A 14 26.05 -19.88 -20.81
N HIS A 15 24.93 -19.38 -21.32
CA HIS A 15 24.62 -17.95 -21.26
C HIS A 15 24.33 -17.58 -19.80
N TRP A 16 25.35 -17.06 -19.11
CA TRP A 16 25.25 -16.54 -17.73
C TRP A 16 24.55 -15.18 -17.63
N GLN A 17 23.99 -14.66 -18.72
CA GLN A 17 23.18 -13.46 -18.67
C GLN A 17 21.74 -13.87 -18.40
N LEU A 18 21.35 -13.76 -17.13
CA LEU A 18 19.96 -13.51 -16.79
C LEU A 18 19.58 -12.24 -17.58
N GLN A 19 18.69 -12.36 -18.56
CA GLN A 19 18.02 -11.19 -19.11
C GLN A 19 17.24 -10.59 -17.95
N LEU A 20 17.79 -9.56 -17.31
CA LEU A 20 17.09 -8.72 -16.35
C LEU A 20 16.12 -7.83 -17.13
N GLU A 21 15.21 -8.44 -17.88
CA GLU A 21 13.93 -7.77 -18.09
C GLU A 21 13.30 -7.76 -16.70
N ALA A 22 13.04 -6.56 -16.18
CA ALA A 22 12.27 -6.42 -14.97
C ALA A 22 10.84 -6.88 -15.32
N ASP A 23 10.61 -8.19 -15.29
CA ASP A 23 9.28 -8.75 -15.09
C ASP A 23 8.68 -7.96 -13.94
N GLU A 24 7.53 -7.33 -14.23
CA GLU A 24 6.79 -6.40 -13.37
C GLU A 24 7.18 -6.59 -11.91
N ASP A 25 7.96 -5.63 -11.37
CA ASP A 25 8.41 -5.69 -9.99
C ASP A 25 7.19 -6.00 -9.11
N PRO A 26 7.11 -7.16 -8.45
CA PRO A 26 5.96 -7.52 -7.61
C PRO A 26 5.87 -6.61 -6.36
N HIS A 27 6.91 -5.81 -6.11
CA HIS A 27 6.95 -4.71 -5.15
C HIS A 27 6.81 -3.34 -5.81
N GLY A 28 6.92 -3.30 -7.13
CA GLY A 28 6.64 -2.16 -7.96
C GLY A 28 5.19 -1.83 -7.71
N ALA A 29 4.96 -0.63 -7.19
CA ALA A 29 3.64 -0.06 -7.17
C ALA A 29 3.16 0.05 -8.62
N GLY A 30 2.55 -1.02 -9.13
CA GLY A 30 1.68 -0.96 -10.28
C GLY A 30 0.78 0.24 -10.06
N VAL A 31 0.69 1.10 -11.07
CA VAL A 31 0.03 2.41 -10.96
C VAL A 31 -1.43 2.26 -10.53
N ASP A 32 -1.96 1.04 -10.55
CA ASP A 32 -3.25 0.63 -10.01
C ASP A 32 -3.17 -0.75 -9.31
N GLN A 33 -3.22 -0.78 -7.98
CA GLN A 33 -3.41 -2.02 -7.19
C GLN A 33 -4.89 -2.48 -7.11
N GLY A 34 -5.76 -1.94 -7.97
CA GLY A 34 -7.17 -2.32 -8.07
C GLY A 34 -8.10 -1.49 -7.18
N ASP A 35 -9.30 -2.04 -6.95
CA ASP A 35 -10.31 -1.41 -6.12
C ASP A 35 -10.02 -1.59 -4.63
N VAL A 36 -10.27 -0.54 -3.86
CA VAL A 36 -10.16 -0.59 -2.41
C VAL A 36 -11.18 -1.57 -1.85
N PRO A 37 -10.78 -2.54 -0.99
CA PRO A 37 -11.74 -3.42 -0.35
C PRO A 37 -12.77 -2.65 0.46
N ASP A 38 -14.02 -3.07 0.38
CA ASP A 38 -15.16 -2.52 1.11
C ASP A 38 -14.92 -2.30 2.60
N TRP A 39 -14.24 -3.26 3.25
CA TRP A 39 -13.92 -3.17 4.67
C TRP A 39 -12.96 -2.03 4.97
N ALA A 40 -12.01 -1.75 4.07
CA ALA A 40 -11.00 -0.70 4.22
C ALA A 40 -11.63 0.68 4.01
N ALA A 41 -12.51 0.79 3.01
CA ALA A 41 -13.22 2.02 2.68
C ALA A 41 -14.19 2.47 3.80
N ARG A 42 -14.69 1.53 4.61
CA ARG A 42 -15.56 1.81 5.77
C ARG A 42 -14.80 2.25 7.02
N ARG A 43 -13.49 2.03 7.10
CA ARG A 43 -12.70 2.52 8.23
C ARG A 43 -12.62 4.04 8.15
N THR A 44 -12.68 4.71 9.29
CA THR A 44 -12.48 6.16 9.37
C THR A 44 -11.23 6.44 10.18
N GLY A 45 -10.50 7.46 9.78
CA GLY A 45 -9.24 7.80 10.43
C GLY A 45 -8.44 8.80 9.64
N VAL A 46 -7.18 8.94 10.03
CA VAL A 46 -6.22 9.86 9.45
C VAL A 46 -4.97 9.08 9.06
N ALA A 47 -4.42 9.35 7.88
CA ALA A 47 -3.09 8.92 7.49
C ALA A 47 -2.12 10.10 7.55
N THR A 48 -0.96 9.91 8.16
CA THR A 48 0.14 10.87 8.14
C THR A 48 1.15 10.45 7.08
N LEU A 49 1.24 11.22 6.01
CA LEU A 49 2.17 11.00 4.91
C LEU A 49 3.40 11.88 5.08
N VAL A 50 4.54 11.37 4.62
CA VAL A 50 5.82 12.08 4.58
C VAL A 50 6.23 12.27 3.14
N TRP A 51 6.71 13.47 2.84
CA TRP A 51 7.18 13.92 1.54
C TRP A 51 8.65 14.28 1.63
N LEU A 52 9.49 13.60 0.86
CA LEU A 52 10.90 13.95 0.68
C LEU A 52 11.10 14.56 -0.70
N GLU A 53 11.51 15.82 -0.73
CA GLU A 53 12.04 16.45 -1.94
C GLU A 53 13.49 16.00 -2.12
N LYS A 54 13.76 15.17 -3.13
CA LYS A 54 15.09 14.57 -3.32
C LYS A 54 16.18 15.58 -3.65
N ALA A 55 15.82 16.63 -4.41
CA ALA A 55 16.76 17.68 -4.82
C ALA A 55 17.30 18.49 -3.64
N THR A 56 16.49 18.69 -2.59
CA THR A 56 16.82 19.55 -1.45
C THR A 56 16.97 18.79 -0.14
N ALA A 57 16.69 17.49 -0.14
CA ALA A 57 16.54 16.63 1.04
C ALA A 57 15.54 17.17 2.09
N ARG A 58 14.60 18.03 1.69
CA ARG A 58 13.61 18.60 2.59
C ARG A 58 12.48 17.61 2.82
N VAL A 59 12.09 17.48 4.10
CA VAL A 59 11.00 16.61 4.52
C VAL A 59 9.81 17.45 4.96
N LYS A 60 8.62 17.11 4.46
CA LYS A 60 7.33 17.69 4.85
C LYS A 60 6.37 16.58 5.27
N THR A 61 5.35 16.93 6.03
CA THR A 61 4.32 15.98 6.47
C THR A 61 2.93 16.52 6.20
N MET A 62 2.02 15.63 5.81
CA MET A 62 0.61 15.94 5.58
C MET A 62 -0.28 14.92 6.28
N GLU A 63 -1.35 15.38 6.90
CA GLU A 63 -2.43 14.51 7.36
C GLU A 63 -3.58 14.51 6.34
N VAL A 64 -4.15 13.34 6.08
CA VAL A 64 -5.31 13.17 5.19
C VAL A 64 -6.36 12.32 5.91
N ASP A 65 -7.57 12.85 6.06
CA ASP A 65 -8.72 12.11 6.58
C ASP A 65 -9.28 11.13 5.55
N THR A 66 -9.84 10.02 6.01
CA THR A 66 -10.41 9.01 5.10
C THR A 66 -11.56 9.58 4.28
N GLY A 67 -11.57 9.30 2.98
CA GLY A 67 -12.52 9.84 2.01
C GLY A 67 -12.24 11.29 1.59
N GLN A 68 -11.27 11.96 2.22
CA GLN A 68 -10.90 13.33 1.88
C GLN A 68 -9.72 13.37 0.91
N GLN A 69 -9.58 14.53 0.26
CA GLN A 69 -8.45 14.87 -0.58
C GLN A 69 -7.69 16.06 0.03
N ALA A 70 -6.37 15.98 0.02
CA ALA A 70 -5.47 17.05 0.42
C ALA A 70 -4.46 17.34 -0.70
N GLU A 71 -3.86 18.53 -0.69
CA GLU A 71 -2.90 18.95 -1.70
C GLU A 71 -1.58 19.43 -1.06
N MET A 72 -0.45 19.01 -1.64
CA MET A 72 0.89 19.42 -1.23
C MET A 72 1.83 19.40 -2.42
N GLU A 73 2.58 20.48 -2.67
CA GLU A 73 3.59 20.57 -3.75
C GLU A 73 3.06 20.21 -5.16
N GLY A 74 1.78 20.50 -5.43
CA GLY A 74 1.11 20.18 -6.69
C GLY A 74 0.68 18.70 -6.83
N PHE A 75 0.80 17.92 -5.76
CA PHE A 75 0.23 16.58 -5.64
C PHE A 75 -1.10 16.63 -4.92
N GLN A 76 -2.11 15.97 -5.49
CA GLN A 76 -3.40 15.73 -4.88
C GLN A 76 -3.42 14.31 -4.33
N VAL A 77 -3.62 14.15 -3.03
CA VAL A 77 -3.69 12.85 -2.36
C VAL A 77 -5.07 12.63 -1.81
N ARG A 78 -5.67 11.47 -2.13
CA ARG A 78 -6.93 11.01 -1.56
C ARG A 78 -6.68 9.75 -0.75
N LEU A 79 -7.16 9.74 0.49
CA LEU A 79 -7.13 8.56 1.35
C LEU A 79 -8.41 7.75 1.11
N LEU A 80 -8.26 6.55 0.54
CA LEU A 80 -9.38 5.71 0.11
C LEU A 80 -9.75 4.62 1.12
N GLY A 81 -8.79 4.13 1.90
CA GLY A 81 -9.04 3.10 2.89
C GLY A 81 -7.92 2.98 3.92
N LEU A 82 -8.24 2.34 5.04
CA LEU A 82 -7.30 2.09 6.13
C LEU A 82 -7.39 0.62 6.58
N ALA A 83 -6.28 0.09 7.05
CA ALA A 83 -6.18 -1.22 7.66
C ALA A 83 -5.36 -1.12 8.96
N SER A 84 -5.84 -1.75 10.04
CA SER A 84 -5.07 -1.90 11.29
C SER A 84 -3.94 -2.92 11.13
N GLY A 85 -4.21 -3.99 10.41
CA GLY A 85 -3.26 -5.08 10.18
C GLY A 85 -3.47 -5.73 8.83
N LEU A 86 -2.92 -5.11 7.78
CA LEU A 86 -3.08 -5.59 6.41
C LEU A 86 -2.32 -6.91 6.22
N ARG A 87 -3.04 -7.93 5.77
CA ARG A 87 -2.45 -9.19 5.29
C ARG A 87 -3.05 -9.60 3.96
N VAL A 88 -2.30 -10.41 3.22
CA VAL A 88 -2.74 -11.04 1.98
C VAL A 88 -2.86 -12.54 2.25
N ASP A 89 -3.99 -13.14 1.90
CA ASP A 89 -4.15 -14.58 2.01
C ASP A 89 -3.52 -15.33 0.81
N THR A 90 -3.60 -16.67 0.83
CA THR A 90 -3.01 -17.51 -0.23
C THR A 90 -3.68 -17.34 -1.59
N SER A 91 -4.85 -16.70 -1.66
CA SER A 91 -5.55 -16.38 -2.91
C SER A 91 -5.19 -14.99 -3.47
N GLY A 92 -4.40 -14.20 -2.75
CA GLY A 92 -4.10 -12.81 -3.11
C GLY A 92 -5.12 -11.80 -2.58
N THR A 93 -6.05 -12.21 -1.70
CA THR A 93 -7.09 -11.33 -1.16
C THR A 93 -6.57 -10.53 0.03
N PHE A 94 -6.81 -9.22 0.03
CA PHE A 94 -6.48 -8.33 1.15
C PHE A 94 -7.49 -8.47 2.31
N LEU A 95 -6.96 -8.60 3.52
CA LEU A 95 -7.71 -8.75 4.76
C LEU A 95 -7.17 -7.79 5.84
N ASP A 96 -8.05 -7.34 6.73
CA ASP A 96 -7.70 -6.63 7.96
C ASP A 96 -7.70 -7.62 9.12
N ASP A 97 -6.53 -7.86 9.70
CA ASP A 97 -6.33 -8.78 10.81
C ASP A 97 -5.72 -8.03 11.99
N GLU A 98 -6.49 -7.87 13.06
CA GLU A 98 -6.05 -7.13 14.25
C GLU A 98 -4.86 -7.79 14.98
N ASN A 99 -4.57 -9.07 14.67
CA ASN A 99 -3.41 -9.77 15.22
C ASN A 99 -2.13 -9.54 14.41
N VAL A 100 -2.22 -8.83 13.28
CA VAL A 100 -1.08 -8.50 12.43
C VAL A 100 -0.70 -7.03 12.65
N ASP A 101 0.52 -6.78 13.12
CA ASP A 101 1.06 -5.43 13.26
C ASP A 101 1.57 -4.88 11.91
N ASN A 102 0.66 -4.68 10.97
CA ASN A 102 0.95 -4.12 9.65
C ASN A 102 -0.07 -3.04 9.25
N PRO A 103 -0.11 -1.89 9.97
CA PRO A 103 -1.03 -0.83 9.63
C PRO A 103 -0.70 -0.22 8.27
N ALA A 104 -1.74 0.01 7.48
CA ALA A 104 -1.61 0.46 6.10
C ALA A 104 -2.71 1.43 5.69
N ALA A 105 -2.42 2.24 4.67
CA ALA A 105 -3.34 3.17 4.06
C ALA A 105 -3.39 2.96 2.55
N PHE A 106 -4.59 2.79 1.99
CA PHE A 106 -4.77 2.76 0.55
C PHE A 106 -4.97 4.20 0.06
N VAL A 107 -4.07 4.68 -0.79
CA VAL A 107 -4.08 6.06 -1.26
C VAL A 107 -4.13 6.12 -2.78
N GLU A 108 -4.72 7.20 -3.28
CA GLU A 108 -4.60 7.64 -4.66
C GLU A 108 -3.85 8.96 -4.66
N ILE A 109 -2.79 9.08 -5.45
CA ILE A 109 -2.04 10.33 -5.58
C ILE A 109 -1.88 10.71 -7.05
N ARG A 110 -2.26 11.95 -7.34
CA ARG A 110 -2.26 12.55 -8.67
C ARG A 110 -1.36 13.77 -8.71
N ARG A 111 -0.78 14.05 -9.88
CA ARG A 111 -0.03 15.29 -10.14
C ARG A 111 -0.49 15.87 -11.47
N GLY A 112 -0.93 17.13 -11.47
CA GLY A 112 -1.50 17.74 -12.68
C GLY A 112 -2.69 16.96 -13.26
N GLY A 113 -3.49 16.32 -12.40
CA GLY A 113 -4.64 15.49 -12.79
C GLY A 113 -4.30 14.05 -13.21
N GLN A 114 -3.03 13.76 -13.52
CA GLN A 114 -2.57 12.41 -13.88
C GLN A 114 -2.37 11.56 -12.63
N LEU A 115 -2.81 10.30 -12.67
CA LEU A 115 -2.52 9.32 -11.63
C LEU A 115 -1.04 8.95 -11.66
N VAL A 116 -0.35 9.14 -10.53
CA VAL A 116 1.07 8.80 -10.38
C VAL A 116 1.29 7.66 -9.39
N TYR A 117 0.34 7.40 -8.50
CA TYR A 117 0.37 6.27 -7.57
C TYR A 117 -1.03 5.91 -7.09
N ARG A 118 -1.35 4.61 -7.05
CA ARG A 118 -2.54 4.09 -6.38
C ARG A 118 -2.24 2.74 -5.75
N GLY A 119 -2.38 2.65 -4.43
CA GLY A 119 -2.12 1.39 -3.74
C GLY A 119 -1.92 1.54 -2.24
N TRP A 120 -1.54 0.43 -1.61
CA TRP A 120 -1.25 0.36 -0.18
C TRP A 120 0.11 0.97 0.14
N LEU A 121 0.13 1.86 1.14
CA LEU A 121 1.32 2.30 1.83
C LEU A 121 1.35 1.66 3.22
N TYR A 122 2.54 1.26 3.65
CA TYR A 122 2.74 0.48 4.88
C TYR A 122 3.55 1.28 5.88
N VAL A 123 3.08 1.35 7.13
CA VAL A 123 3.80 2.07 8.20
C VAL A 123 5.13 1.40 8.54
N LYS A 124 5.18 0.06 8.49
CA LYS A 124 6.36 -0.73 8.89
C LYS A 124 7.44 -0.81 7.82
N PHE A 125 7.07 -0.60 6.56
CA PHE A 125 7.97 -0.73 5.41
C PHE A 125 7.95 0.53 4.52
N PRO A 126 8.15 1.73 5.09
CA PRO A 126 7.98 2.99 4.36
C PRO A 126 9.02 3.21 3.25
N GLU A 127 10.18 2.56 3.34
CA GLU A 127 11.25 2.72 2.36
C GLU A 127 11.00 1.89 1.09
N LEU A 128 10.29 0.76 1.26
CA LEU A 128 9.99 -0.21 0.21
C LEU A 128 8.70 0.13 -0.53
N PHE A 129 7.73 0.72 0.16
CA PHE A 129 6.42 1.02 -0.41
C PHE A 129 6.13 2.51 -0.35
N GLY A 130 5.77 3.06 -1.51
CA GLY A 130 5.71 4.48 -1.68
C GLY A 130 5.66 4.85 -3.13
N MET A 131 5.24 6.07 -3.38
CA MET A 131 5.54 6.71 -4.65
C MET A 131 6.99 7.18 -4.60
N ASP A 132 7.75 6.82 -5.61
CA ASP A 132 9.17 7.11 -5.69
C ASP A 132 9.48 7.48 -7.15
N ASP A 133 9.60 8.78 -7.43
CA ASP A 133 9.97 9.31 -8.74
C ASP A 133 11.30 10.08 -8.69
N SER A 134 11.73 10.68 -9.80
CA SER A 134 13.00 11.41 -9.87
C SER A 134 13.09 12.59 -8.90
N GLY A 135 11.97 13.20 -8.50
CA GLY A 135 11.92 14.38 -7.65
C GLY A 135 11.48 14.13 -6.21
N TRP A 136 10.63 13.13 -5.99
CA TRP A 136 9.92 12.94 -4.73
C TRP A 136 9.91 11.48 -4.27
N LYS A 137 9.94 11.30 -2.95
CA LYS A 137 9.56 10.05 -2.29
C LYS A 137 8.43 10.33 -1.31
N ILE A 138 7.40 9.50 -1.34
CA ILE A 138 6.22 9.62 -0.49
C ILE A 138 6.00 8.30 0.23
N TRP A 139 5.84 8.35 1.54
CA TRP A 139 5.53 7.16 2.32
C TRP A 139 4.59 7.46 3.48
N LEU A 140 4.03 6.40 4.03
CA LEU A 140 3.18 6.46 5.20
C LEU A 140 4.02 6.42 6.47
N LYS A 141 3.81 7.38 7.36
CA LYS A 141 4.46 7.44 8.68
C LYS A 141 3.59 6.84 9.77
N ALA A 142 2.29 7.08 9.73
CA ALA A 142 1.36 6.61 10.75
C ALA A 142 -0.07 6.62 10.21
N ILE A 143 -0.93 5.82 10.84
CA ILE A 143 -2.38 5.97 10.75
C ILE A 143 -2.96 6.15 12.15
N ARG A 144 -4.11 6.83 12.22
CA ARG A 144 -4.90 6.97 13.44
C ARG A 144 -6.33 6.58 13.11
N LEU A 145 -6.73 5.38 13.51
CA LEU A 145 -8.10 4.91 13.34
C LEU A 145 -9.02 5.64 14.33
N ARG A 146 -10.20 6.04 13.88
CA ARG A 146 -11.29 6.50 14.74
C ARG A 146 -12.20 5.30 14.96
N HIS A 147 -12.41 4.94 16.23
CA HIS A 147 -13.47 4.00 16.57
C HIS A 147 -14.82 4.66 16.24
N ALA A 148 -15.73 3.87 15.68
CA ALA A 148 -17.12 4.31 15.58
C ALA A 148 -17.62 4.63 17.00
N PRO A 149 -18.37 5.72 17.21
CA PRO A 149 -19.00 5.96 18.50
C PRO A 149 -19.90 4.77 18.81
N SER A 150 -19.60 4.07 19.91
CA SER A 150 -20.42 2.97 20.44
C SER A 150 -21.82 3.50 20.74
N GLY A 151 -22.76 3.25 19.84
CA GLY A 151 -24.15 3.69 20.00
C GLY A 151 -24.96 2.70 20.83
N ALA A 152 -25.43 3.18 21.99
CA ALA A 152 -26.62 2.74 22.74
C ALA A 152 -26.61 1.39 23.48
N ASP A 153 -26.11 1.40 24.73
CA ASP A 153 -26.71 0.60 25.80
C ASP A 153 -28.12 1.12 26.09
N ASN A 154 -29.10 0.62 25.34
CA ASN A 154 -30.51 0.83 25.62
C ASN A 154 -31.07 -0.45 26.24
N GLN A 155 -30.90 -0.61 27.56
CA GLN A 155 -31.71 -1.53 28.36
C GLN A 155 -31.64 -1.16 29.84
N GLY A 156 -32.72 -0.57 30.35
CA GLY A 156 -32.83 -0.22 31.76
C GLY A 156 -34.07 0.58 32.14
N THR A 157 -35.21 0.35 31.50
CA THR A 157 -36.50 0.81 32.02
C THR A 157 -36.75 0.12 33.36
N ARG A 158 -36.58 0.83 34.48
CA ARG A 158 -37.27 0.50 35.73
C ARG A 158 -38.30 1.58 36.01
N SER A 159 -39.48 1.35 35.46
CA SER A 159 -40.72 1.79 36.08
C SER A 159 -40.90 1.02 37.39
N SER A 160 -41.04 1.72 38.50
CA SER A 160 -41.79 1.21 39.65
C SER A 160 -42.47 2.38 40.32
N ALA A 161 -43.76 2.53 40.00
CA ALA A 161 -44.74 3.15 40.86
C ALA A 161 -45.02 2.20 42.04
N GLY A 162 -45.26 2.77 43.22
CA GLY A 162 -45.62 2.07 44.44
C GLY A 162 -45.40 2.95 45.65
#